data_AF-A0A7V7RQH2-F1
#
_entry.id   AF-A0A7V7RQH2-F1
#
_cell.length_a   1.000
_cell.length_b   1.000
_cell.length_c   1.000
_cell.angle_alpha   90.00
_cell.angle_beta   90.00
_cell.angle_gamma   90.00
#
_symmetry.space_group_name_H-M   'P 1'
#
loop_
_entity.id
_entity.type
_entity.pdbx_description
1 polymer ?
#
loop_
_entity_poly.entity_id
_entity_poly.type
_entity_poly.pdbx_seq_one_letter_code
_entity_poly.pdbx_strand_id
1 'polypeptide(L)'
;MYYNCKNHLKRRSYMYGLDGIFLLKTVLLVAAFLIFMILIEIIMRKWFKLEKRNLFRSAGYVNETHRKIDWFIRGLGIAGMILGFIINSMRGFDDRLWYIAPWTILFLLVLSAETARAVMEKKHAHHPRQYLSTISQIFLIIVLCVSLYLTDFFGLL
;
A
#
# COMPACT_ATOMS: atom_id res chain seq x y z
N MET A 1 29.48 3.72 39.90
CA MET A 1 28.44 4.58 39.29
C MET A 1 28.10 4.02 37.90
N TYR A 2 27.35 2.92 37.85
CA TYR A 2 26.93 2.29 36.59
C TYR A 2 25.64 2.97 36.11
N TYR A 3 25.77 3.93 35.19
CA TYR A 3 24.61 4.55 34.56
C TYR A 3 23.81 3.48 33.79
N ASN A 4 22.53 3.40 34.13
CA ASN A 4 21.58 2.39 33.68
C ASN A 4 21.25 2.57 32.18
N CYS A 5 22.06 1.98 31.31
CA CYS A 5 21.92 1.99 29.84
C CYS A 5 20.54 1.47 29.36
N LYS A 6 19.89 0.60 30.15
CA LYS A 6 18.54 0.07 29.87
C LYS A 6 17.47 1.16 29.83
N ASN A 7 17.58 2.20 30.67
CA ASN A 7 16.57 3.26 30.74
C ASN A 7 16.63 4.23 29.55
N HIS A 8 17.81 4.44 28.96
CA HIS A 8 17.97 5.26 27.76
C HIS A 8 17.47 4.56 26.50
N LEU A 9 17.69 3.24 26.38
CA LEU A 9 17.11 2.44 25.30
C LEU A 9 15.57 2.40 25.40
N LYS A 10 15.04 2.22 26.61
CA LYS A 10 13.60 2.23 26.86
C LYS A 10 12.96 3.59 26.52
N ARG A 11 13.61 4.71 26.84
CA ARG A 11 13.15 6.05 26.42
C ARG A 11 13.18 6.25 24.90
N ARG A 12 14.22 5.78 24.20
CA ARG A 12 14.27 5.87 22.73
C ARG A 12 13.15 5.08 22.05
N SER A 13 12.79 3.89 22.55
CA SER A 13 11.67 3.11 21.98
C SER A 13 10.32 3.84 22.06
N TYR A 14 10.05 4.59 23.13
CA TYR A 14 8.83 5.40 23.23
C TYR A 14 8.87 6.65 22.33
N MET A 15 10.05 7.17 22.02
CA MET A 15 10.22 8.38 21.19
C MET A 15 10.08 8.11 19.67
N TYR A 16 10.17 6.84 19.25
CA TYR A 16 9.91 6.38 17.89
C TYR A 16 8.48 5.83 17.68
N GLY A 17 7.60 5.91 18.68
CA GLY A 17 6.27 5.28 18.61
C GLY A 17 6.34 3.75 18.49
N LEU A 18 7.42 3.11 18.99
CA LEU A 18 7.56 1.64 19.02
C LEU A 18 7.00 1.06 20.32
N ASP A 19 5.90 1.63 20.83
CA ASP A 19 5.09 0.98 21.85
C ASP A 19 4.31 -0.17 21.20
N GLY A 20 4.19 -1.31 21.90
CA GLY A 20 3.46 -2.46 21.38
C GLY A 20 2.00 -2.15 21.02
N ILE A 21 1.44 -1.09 21.60
CA ILE A 21 0.10 -0.58 21.31
C ILE A 21 0.06 0.09 19.93
N PHE A 22 1.03 0.94 19.59
CA PHE A 22 1.17 1.52 18.25
C PHE A 22 1.37 0.45 17.16
N LEU A 23 2.23 -0.55 17.40
CA LEU A 23 2.40 -1.65 16.47
C LEU A 23 1.11 -2.46 16.28
N LEU A 24 0.40 -2.77 17.36
CA LEU A 24 -0.90 -3.46 17.31
C LEU A 24 -1.92 -2.64 16.50
N LYS A 25 -2.05 -1.34 16.78
CA LYS A 25 -2.94 -0.43 16.05
C LYS A 25 -2.63 -0.40 14.56
N THR A 26 -1.34 -0.32 14.21
CA THR A 26 -0.89 -0.29 12.81
C THR A 26 -1.19 -1.60 12.09
N VAL A 27 -0.89 -2.74 12.71
CA VAL A 27 -1.20 -4.06 12.14
C VAL A 27 -2.70 -4.25 11.96
N LEU A 28 -3.50 -3.84 12.94
CA LEU A 28 -4.96 -3.96 12.89
C LEU A 28 -5.56 -3.06 11.80
N LEU A 29 -5.02 -1.85 11.61
CA LEU A 29 -5.40 -0.95 10.52
C LEU A 29 -5.05 -1.56 9.15
N VAL A 30 -3.85 -2.12 8.98
CA VAL A 30 -3.47 -2.81 7.74
C VAL A 30 -4.35 -4.03 7.47
N ALA A 31 -4.64 -4.84 8.50
CA ALA A 31 -5.52 -5.99 8.36
C ALA A 31 -6.95 -5.58 7.99
N ALA A 32 -7.50 -4.55 8.64
CA ALA A 32 -8.81 -4.00 8.32
C ALA A 32 -8.86 -3.46 6.88
N PHE A 33 -7.80 -2.79 6.44
CA PHE A 33 -7.67 -2.31 5.06
C PHE A 33 -7.66 -3.47 4.05
N LEU A 34 -6.88 -4.52 4.29
CA LEU A 34 -6.84 -5.70 3.42
C LEU A 34 -8.21 -6.39 3.33
N ILE A 35 -8.89 -6.55 4.46
CA ILE A 35 -10.25 -7.12 4.52
C ILE A 35 -11.23 -6.25 3.73
N PHE A 36 -11.20 -4.92 3.94
CA PHE A 36 -12.05 -3.97 3.24
C PHE A 36 -11.86 -4.05 1.71
N MET A 37 -10.60 -4.14 1.26
CA MET A 37 -10.26 -4.30 -0.16
C MET A 37 -10.84 -5.59 -0.75
N ILE A 38 -10.71 -6.72 -0.03
CA ILE A 38 -11.27 -8.01 -0.45
C ILE A 38 -12.81 -7.95 -0.51
N LEU A 39 -13.45 -7.32 0.48
CA LEU A 39 -14.91 -7.18 0.52
C LEU A 39 -15.43 -6.37 -0.67
N ILE A 40 -14.80 -5.24 -0.99
CA ILE A 40 -15.15 -4.45 -2.17
C ILE A 40 -15.02 -5.30 -3.42
N GLU A 41 -13.93 -6.05 -3.58
CA GLU A 41 -13.73 -6.91 -4.75
C GLU A 41 -14.88 -7.92 -4.89
N ILE A 42 -15.30 -8.56 -3.79
CA ILE A 42 -16.42 -9.52 -3.78
C ILE A 42 -17.73 -8.83 -4.16
N ILE A 43 -18.03 -7.67 -3.56
CA ILE A 43 -19.26 -6.90 -3.81
C ILE A 43 -19.32 -6.50 -5.28
N MET A 44 -18.22 -5.93 -5.81
CA MET A 44 -18.11 -5.48 -7.19
C MET A 44 -18.23 -6.63 -8.17
N ARG A 45 -17.61 -7.78 -7.89
CA ARG A 45 -17.79 -9.00 -8.70
C ARG A 45 -19.25 -9.42 -8.78
N LYS A 46 -19.98 -9.37 -7.66
CA LYS A 46 -21.41 -9.71 -7.60
C LYS A 46 -22.26 -8.69 -8.37
N TRP A 47 -21.97 -7.41 -8.22
CA TRP A 47 -22.72 -6.32 -8.88
C TRP A 47 -22.54 -6.32 -10.40
N PHE A 48 -21.31 -6.51 -10.89
CA PHE A 48 -21.00 -6.50 -12.31
C PHE A 48 -21.26 -7.86 -13.01
N LYS A 49 -21.82 -8.85 -12.29
CA LYS A 49 -22.07 -10.23 -12.77
C LYS A 49 -20.84 -10.80 -13.48
N LEU A 50 -19.66 -10.55 -12.92
CA LEU A 50 -18.40 -11.03 -13.51
C LEU A 50 -18.31 -12.54 -13.29
N GLU A 51 -17.91 -13.29 -14.33
CA GLU A 51 -17.64 -14.71 -14.18
C GLU A 51 -16.61 -14.96 -13.08
N LYS A 52 -16.81 -16.06 -12.34
CA LYS A 52 -15.94 -16.47 -11.24
C LYS A 52 -14.51 -16.56 -11.76
N ARG A 53 -13.63 -15.63 -11.34
CA ARG A 53 -12.20 -15.81 -11.55
C ARG A 53 -11.80 -17.00 -10.68
N ASN A 54 -11.30 -18.08 -11.29
CA ASN A 54 -10.62 -19.12 -10.53
C ASN A 54 -9.45 -18.44 -9.82
N LEU A 55 -9.57 -18.25 -8.50
CA LEU A 55 -8.56 -17.62 -7.63
C LEU A 55 -7.17 -18.31 -7.74
N PHE A 56 -7.15 -19.53 -8.29
CA PHE A 56 -5.99 -20.40 -8.44
C PHE A 56 -5.51 -20.59 -9.90
N ARG A 57 -6.09 -19.90 -10.91
CA ARG A 57 -5.59 -20.03 -12.29
C ARG A 57 -4.26 -19.27 -12.38
N SER A 58 -3.19 -20.05 -12.48
CA SER A 58 -1.77 -19.68 -12.47
C SER A 58 -1.49 -18.43 -13.31
N ALA A 59 -0.77 -17.49 -12.70
CA ALA A 59 -0.48 -16.14 -13.17
C ALA A 59 -1.67 -15.16 -13.06
N GLY A 60 -1.72 -14.38 -11.98
CA GLY A 60 -2.59 -13.21 -11.80
C GLY A 60 -2.35 -12.06 -12.81
N TYR A 61 -1.66 -12.35 -13.90
CA TYR A 61 -1.27 -11.43 -14.95
C TYR A 61 -2.22 -11.58 -16.13
N VAL A 62 -2.82 -10.48 -16.61
CA VAL A 62 -3.69 -10.48 -17.79
C VAL A 62 -2.90 -10.91 -19.04
N ASN A 63 -1.60 -10.61 -19.07
CA ASN A 63 -0.65 -10.96 -20.12
C ASN A 63 0.77 -11.03 -19.53
N GLU A 64 1.73 -11.64 -20.21
CA GLU A 64 3.15 -11.64 -19.83
C GLU A 64 3.74 -10.22 -19.73
N THR A 65 3.23 -9.28 -20.53
CA THR A 65 3.57 -7.86 -20.41
C THR A 65 3.17 -7.31 -19.04
N HIS A 66 2.06 -7.76 -18.45
CA HIS A 66 1.62 -7.35 -17.11
C HIS A 66 2.68 -7.75 -16.09
N ARG A 67 3.16 -8.99 -16.22
CA ARG A 67 4.14 -9.55 -15.30
C ARG A 67 5.44 -8.76 -15.30
N LYS A 68 5.91 -8.37 -16.48
CA LYS A 68 7.12 -7.54 -16.61
C LYS A 68 6.92 -6.15 -16.02
N ILE A 69 5.78 -5.52 -16.28
CA ILE A 69 5.44 -4.19 -15.74
C ILE A 69 5.32 -4.25 -14.21
N ASP A 70 4.58 -5.21 -13.66
CA ASP A 70 4.39 -5.36 -12.22
C ASP A 70 5.72 -5.63 -11.50
N TRP A 71 6.58 -6.47 -12.10
CA TRP A 71 7.91 -6.76 -11.56
C TRP A 71 8.82 -5.53 -11.61
N PHE A 72 8.76 -4.75 -12.69
CA PHE A 72 9.51 -3.49 -12.81
C PHE A 72 9.03 -2.44 -11.79
N ILE A 73 7.72 -2.23 -11.66
CA ILE A 73 7.11 -1.31 -10.67
C ILE A 73 7.55 -1.69 -9.26
N ARG A 74 7.51 -2.98 -8.91
CA ARG A 74 7.93 -3.47 -7.60
C ARG A 74 9.42 -3.30 -7.36
N GLY A 75 10.26 -3.65 -8.35
CA GLY A 75 11.71 -3.47 -8.26
C GLY A 75 12.09 -2.00 -8.07
N LEU A 76 11.49 -1.11 -8.86
CA LEU A 76 11.72 0.34 -8.77
C LEU A 76 11.26 0.89 -7.42
N GLY A 77 10.10 0.46 -6.92
CA GLY A 77 9.60 0.93 -5.62
C GLY A 77 10.44 0.44 -4.45
N ILE A 78 10.91 -0.81 -4.45
CA ILE A 78 11.82 -1.31 -3.41
C ILE A 78 13.13 -0.52 -3.42
N ALA A 79 13.72 -0.31 -4.61
CA ALA A 79 14.92 0.51 -4.75
C ALA A 79 14.68 1.95 -4.24
N GLY A 80 13.54 2.54 -4.62
CA GLY A 80 13.12 3.86 -4.17
C GLY A 80 12.94 3.96 -2.66
N MET A 81 12.36 2.95 -2.00
CA MET A 81 12.22 2.91 -0.54
C MET A 81 13.57 2.80 0.16
N ILE A 82 14.48 1.97 -0.34
CA ILE A 82 15.84 1.83 0.22
C ILE A 82 16.57 3.17 0.11
N LEU A 83 16.57 3.78 -1.08
CA LEU A 83 17.20 5.08 -1.29
C LEU A 83 16.53 6.17 -0.45
N GLY A 84 15.21 6.23 -0.45
CA GLY A 84 14.44 7.19 0.34
C GLY A 84 14.75 7.09 1.83
N PHE A 85 14.87 5.87 2.35
CA PHE A 85 15.28 5.61 3.73
C PHE A 85 16.71 6.08 4.02
N ILE A 86 17.68 5.76 3.16
CA ILE A 86 19.08 6.19 3.32
C ILE A 86 19.14 7.72 3.35
N ILE A 87 18.53 8.37 2.35
CA ILE A 87 18.58 9.83 2.18
C ILE A 87 17.88 10.53 3.36
N ASN A 88 16.75 10.01 3.85
CA ASN A 88 16.06 10.56 5.02
C ASN A 88 16.71 10.22 6.38
N SER A 89 17.59 9.23 6.43
CA SER A 89 18.38 8.90 7.63
C SER A 89 19.61 9.79 7.77
N MET A 90 20.09 10.36 6.67
CA MET A 90 21.19 11.34 6.66
C MET A 90 20.75 12.76 6.98
N ARG A 91 19.44 13.03 7.08
CA ARG A 91 18.87 14.35 7.39
C ARG A 91 18.39 14.44 8.84
N GLY A 92 18.34 15.67 9.34
CA GLY A 92 17.64 16.01 10.59
C GLY A 92 16.15 15.67 10.50
N PHE A 93 15.50 15.52 11.66
CA PHE A 93 14.10 15.11 11.74
C PHE A 93 13.16 16.11 11.04
N ASP A 94 13.44 17.41 11.18
CA ASP A 94 12.65 18.50 10.59
C ASP A 94 12.92 18.69 9.08
N ASP A 95 14.07 18.21 8.59
CA ASP A 95 14.48 18.32 7.18
C ASP A 95 14.11 17.08 6.36
N ARG A 96 13.28 16.20 6.91
CA ARG A 96 12.93 14.93 6.27
C ARG A 96 12.02 15.19 5.07
N LEU A 97 12.38 14.63 3.92
CA LEU A 97 11.62 14.79 2.69
C LEU A 97 10.43 13.83 2.70
N TRP A 98 9.24 14.37 2.88
CA TRP A 98 7.98 13.63 2.98
C TRP A 98 7.64 12.82 1.72
N TYR A 99 8.04 13.30 0.54
CA TYR A 99 7.69 12.66 -0.74
C TYR A 99 8.52 11.42 -1.10
N ILE A 100 9.74 11.29 -0.53
CA ILE A 100 10.56 10.06 -0.61
C ILE A 100 10.40 9.19 0.64
N ALA A 101 9.46 9.51 1.52
CA ALA A 101 9.18 8.69 2.67
C ALA A 101 8.60 7.33 2.24
N PRO A 102 8.90 6.22 2.96
CA PRO A 102 8.46 4.89 2.57
C PRO A 102 6.94 4.76 2.37
N TRP A 103 6.13 5.44 3.19
CA TRP A 103 4.68 5.43 3.06
C TRP A 103 4.20 6.09 1.76
N THR A 104 4.79 7.21 1.36
CA THR A 104 4.46 7.90 0.10
C THR A 104 4.82 7.03 -1.10
N ILE A 105 5.99 6.38 -1.05
CA ILE A 105 6.44 5.47 -2.13
C ILE A 105 5.54 4.23 -2.20
N LEU A 106 5.15 3.63 -1.07
CA LEU A 106 4.21 2.51 -1.02
C LEU A 106 2.89 2.86 -1.70
N PHE A 107 2.40 4.05 -1.43
CA PHE A 107 1.16 4.55 -2.01
C PHE A 107 1.22 4.69 -3.53
N LEU A 108 2.28 5.33 -4.02
CA LEU A 108 2.53 5.48 -5.45
C LEU A 108 2.69 4.12 -6.13
N LEU A 109 3.32 3.15 -5.45
CA LEU A 109 3.47 1.79 -5.95
C LEU A 109 2.12 1.07 -6.07
N VAL A 110 1.25 1.17 -5.07
CA VAL A 110 -0.10 0.57 -5.12
C VAL A 110 -0.93 1.21 -6.23
N LEU A 111 -0.94 2.54 -6.33
CA LEU A 111 -1.68 3.25 -7.37
C LEU A 111 -1.17 2.90 -8.78
N SER A 112 0.14 2.87 -8.98
CA SER A 112 0.73 2.53 -10.29
C SER A 112 0.47 1.07 -10.68
N ALA A 113 0.55 0.12 -9.74
CA ALA A 113 0.26 -1.29 -9.99
C ALA A 113 -1.22 -1.52 -10.36
N GLU A 114 -2.16 -0.93 -9.61
CA GLU A 114 -3.60 -1.07 -9.91
C GLU A 114 -3.97 -0.34 -11.21
N THR A 115 -3.36 0.81 -11.51
CA THR A 115 -3.54 1.51 -12.79
C THR A 115 -3.04 0.68 -13.96
N ALA A 116 -1.84 0.09 -13.84
CA ALA A 116 -1.29 -0.80 -14.86
C ALA A 116 -2.22 -1.99 -15.11
N ARG A 117 -2.77 -2.58 -14.03
CA ARG A 117 -3.79 -3.64 -14.12
C ARG A 117 -5.04 -3.18 -14.86
N ALA A 118 -5.61 -2.02 -14.51
CA ALA A 118 -6.82 -1.50 -15.16
C ALA A 118 -6.62 -1.24 -16.66
N VAL A 119 -5.48 -0.67 -17.06
CA VAL A 119 -5.14 -0.45 -18.47
C VAL A 119 -5.01 -1.78 -19.22
N MET A 120 -4.38 -2.76 -18.58
CA MET A 120 -4.17 -4.08 -19.15
C MET A 120 -5.46 -4.87 -19.29
N GLU A 121 -6.34 -4.79 -18.29
CA GLU A 121 -7.67 -5.39 -18.34
C GLU A 121 -8.54 -4.71 -19.41
N LYS A 122 -8.51 -3.37 -19.52
CA LYS A 122 -9.23 -2.66 -20.57
C LYS A 122 -8.77 -3.07 -21.99
N LYS A 123 -7.47 -3.30 -22.17
CA LYS A 123 -6.88 -3.57 -23.48
C LYS A 123 -6.86 -5.06 -23.87
N HIS A 124 -6.75 -5.97 -22.91
CA HIS A 124 -6.49 -7.40 -23.16
C HIS A 124 -7.42 -8.36 -22.40
N ALA A 125 -8.37 -7.89 -21.57
CA ALA A 125 -9.26 -8.83 -20.89
C ALA A 125 -10.22 -9.49 -21.88
N HIS A 126 -10.31 -10.82 -21.78
CA HIS A 126 -11.35 -11.61 -22.45
C HIS A 126 -12.78 -11.16 -22.07
N HIS A 127 -12.94 -10.51 -20.91
CA HIS A 127 -14.24 -10.03 -20.44
C HIS A 127 -14.25 -8.49 -20.35
N PRO A 128 -15.04 -7.81 -21.19
CA PRO A 128 -15.01 -6.34 -21.31
C PRO A 128 -15.52 -5.60 -20.07
N ARG A 129 -16.06 -6.28 -19.06
CA ARG A 129 -16.57 -5.65 -17.83
C ARG A 129 -15.64 -5.75 -16.63
N GLN A 130 -14.55 -6.53 -16.69
CA GLN A 130 -13.64 -6.71 -15.56
C GLN A 130 -12.94 -5.39 -15.16
N TYR A 131 -12.61 -4.55 -16.15
CA TYR A 131 -11.95 -3.27 -15.89
C TYR A 131 -12.79 -2.31 -15.03
N LEU A 132 -14.13 -2.40 -15.04
CA LEU A 132 -14.99 -1.52 -14.22
C LEU A 132 -14.82 -1.80 -12.72
N SER A 133 -14.61 -3.08 -12.36
CA SER A 133 -14.33 -3.46 -10.97
C SER A 133 -13.01 -2.84 -10.51
N THR A 134 -11.98 -2.91 -11.34
CA THR A 134 -10.64 -2.38 -11.04
C THR A 134 -10.63 -0.85 -10.99
N ILE A 135 -11.35 -0.17 -11.89
CA ILE A 135 -11.50 1.30 -11.82
C ILE A 135 -12.20 1.73 -10.53
N SER A 136 -13.26 1.05 -10.12
CA SER A 136 -13.94 1.35 -8.85
C SER A 136 -13.04 1.09 -7.65
N GLN A 137 -12.18 0.07 -7.71
CA GLN A 137 -11.22 -0.24 -6.67
C GLN A 137 -10.14 0.84 -6.57
N ILE A 138 -9.61 1.33 -7.70
CA ILE A 138 -8.71 2.49 -7.76
C ILE A 138 -9.38 3.73 -7.18
N PHE A 139 -10.63 4.01 -7.56
CA PHE A 139 -11.38 5.15 -7.03
C PHE A 139 -11.55 5.07 -5.51
N LEU A 140 -11.91 3.90 -4.98
CA LEU A 140 -12.06 3.70 -3.54
C LEU A 140 -10.72 3.80 -2.79
N ILE A 141 -9.62 3.29 -3.38
CA ILE A 141 -8.27 3.52 -2.85
C ILE A 141 -8.04 5.02 -2.75
N ILE A 142 -8.20 5.79 -3.83
CA ILE A 142 -7.97 7.25 -3.84
C ILE A 142 -8.82 7.97 -2.79
N VAL A 143 -10.10 7.64 -2.64
CA VAL A 143 -10.98 8.26 -1.62
C VAL A 143 -10.47 7.96 -0.21
N LEU A 144 -10.10 6.70 0.06
CA LEU A 144 -9.57 6.29 1.37
C LEU A 144 -8.22 6.94 1.65
N CYS A 145 -7.40 7.08 0.63
CA CYS A 145 -6.13 7.76 0.66
C CYS A 145 -6.27 9.23 1.08
N VAL A 146 -7.22 9.94 0.45
CA VAL A 146 -7.55 11.33 0.79
C VAL A 146 -8.14 11.42 2.20
N SER A 147 -9.02 10.48 2.59
CA SER A 147 -9.61 10.51 3.93
C SER A 147 -8.58 10.29 5.03
N LEU A 148 -7.64 9.36 4.86
CA LEU A 148 -6.53 9.14 5.79
C LEU A 148 -5.67 10.39 5.94
N TYR A 149 -5.38 11.09 4.84
CA TYR A 149 -4.59 12.33 4.88
C TYR A 149 -5.34 13.45 5.60
N LEU A 150 -6.63 13.65 5.31
CA LEU A 150 -7.44 14.71 5.92
C LEU A 150 -7.75 14.48 7.40
N THR A 151 -7.84 13.22 7.82
CA THR A 151 -8.23 12.84 9.19
C THR A 151 -7.05 12.52 10.09
N ASP A 152 -5.81 12.77 9.63
CA ASP A 152 -4.59 12.37 10.32
C ASP A 152 -4.62 10.89 10.75
N PHE A 153 -4.91 10.02 9.79
CA PHE A 153 -5.14 8.59 9.99
C PHE A 153 -6.26 8.31 11.01
N PHE A 154 -7.35 9.08 10.97
CA PHE A 154 -8.45 9.00 11.95
C PHE A 154 -8.01 9.28 13.40
N GLY A 155 -6.99 10.12 13.60
CA GLY A 155 -6.41 10.42 14.91
C GLY A 155 -5.66 9.23 15.54
N LEU A 156 -5.17 8.31 14.70
CA LEU A 156 -4.30 7.21 15.14
C LEU A 156 -2.83 7.63 15.25
N LEU A 157 -2.44 8.73 14.61
CA LEU A 157 -1.13 9.37 14.73
C LEU A 157 -1.14 10.44 15.83
#